data_AF-A0A1G2GW07-F1
#
_entry.id   AF-A0A1G2GW07-F1
#
_cell.length_a   1.000
_cell.length_b   1.000
_cell.length_c   1.000
_cell.angle_alpha   90.00
_cell.angle_beta   90.00
_cell.angle_gamma   90.00
#
_symmetry.space_group_name_H-M   'P 1'
#
loop_
_entity.id
_entity.type
_entity.pdbx_description
1 polymer ?
#
loop_
_entity_poly.entity_id
_entity_poly.type
_entity_poly.pdbx_seq_one_letter_code
_entity_poly.pdbx_strand_id
1 'polypeptide(L)'
;MNIDQNPEPLGCELESILCGAAEKARVDVAPSVSPPILRSISKGEKVTIRACNGTRTIAHSGDVFEWHIDPGFKELNKAGAKTPPAETEVYEMVRNATFTEIFGSLSANLDRLVLTQDQVVAFVKEYRYLLRDERIATFFLLKDGDQFFVAEVHDLGEAGLGVHLLAFEYDGVCLADRRMRVVVPQLKQL
;
A
#
# COMPACT_ATOMS: atom_id res chain seq x y z
N MET A 1 -34.18 -15.35 -100.05
CA MET A 1 -33.98 -16.53 -99.18
C MET A 1 -33.56 -16.00 -97.81
N ASN A 2 -34.47 -16.14 -96.83
CA ASN A 2 -34.35 -16.34 -95.36
C ASN A 2 -33.10 -15.73 -94.68
N ILE A 3 -33.13 -14.80 -93.70
CA ILE A 3 -33.87 -14.65 -92.41
C ILE A 3 -34.07 -15.97 -91.64
N ASP A 4 -33.25 -16.18 -90.60
CA ASP A 4 -33.63 -16.57 -89.22
C ASP A 4 -32.35 -16.63 -88.36
N GLN A 5 -32.20 -15.82 -87.32
CA GLN A 5 -32.70 -15.97 -85.94
C GLN A 5 -31.93 -17.00 -85.10
N ASN A 6 -31.37 -16.48 -84.00
CA ASN A 6 -30.83 -17.16 -82.82
C ASN A 6 -31.87 -18.12 -82.21
N PRO A 7 -31.47 -19.14 -81.43
CA PRO A 7 -31.60 -18.95 -79.97
C PRO A 7 -30.53 -19.63 -79.10
N GLU A 8 -30.40 -19.08 -77.89
CA GLU A 8 -29.69 -19.63 -76.73
C GLU A 8 -30.23 -21.00 -76.27
N PRO A 9 -29.55 -21.63 -75.28
CA PRO A 9 -30.26 -22.26 -74.19
C PRO A 9 -29.96 -21.62 -72.82
N LEU A 10 -31.06 -21.40 -72.08
CA LEU A 10 -31.17 -21.10 -70.66
C LEU A 10 -30.65 -22.26 -69.77
N GLY A 11 -30.23 -21.92 -68.53
CA GLY A 11 -30.67 -22.67 -67.33
C GLY A 11 -29.64 -22.91 -66.22
N CYS A 12 -29.93 -22.31 -65.03
CA CYS A 12 -29.69 -22.78 -63.63
C CYS A 12 -28.24 -23.07 -63.15
N GLU A 13 -27.76 -22.75 -61.95
CA GLU A 13 -28.34 -22.47 -60.62
C GLU A 13 -27.25 -21.88 -59.68
N LEU A 14 -27.60 -20.86 -58.89
CA LEU A 14 -27.31 -20.61 -57.46
C LEU A 14 -25.94 -20.93 -56.78
N GLU A 15 -25.48 -19.93 -56.00
CA GLU A 15 -24.62 -19.97 -54.77
C GLU A 15 -23.11 -20.25 -55.00
N SER A 16 -22.10 -19.59 -54.42
CA SER A 16 -22.00 -18.75 -53.23
C SER A 16 -20.53 -18.28 -53.05
N ILE A 17 -20.33 -17.39 -52.08
CA ILE A 17 -19.07 -17.04 -51.37
C ILE A 17 -18.36 -15.74 -51.82
N LEU A 18 -18.70 -14.70 -51.06
CA LEU A 18 -17.97 -13.44 -50.89
C LEU A 18 -16.50 -13.67 -50.49
N CYS A 19 -15.57 -12.98 -51.15
CA CYS A 19 -14.22 -12.77 -50.64
C CYS A 19 -14.14 -11.36 -50.02
N GLY A 20 -14.47 -11.26 -48.74
CA GLY A 20 -14.21 -10.08 -47.92
C GLY A 20 -12.74 -10.03 -47.50
N ALA A 21 -12.04 -8.96 -47.88
CA ALA A 21 -10.71 -8.68 -47.38
C ALA A 21 -10.81 -8.29 -45.88
N ALA A 22 -10.25 -9.12 -45.01
CA ALA A 22 -10.18 -8.87 -43.58
C ALA A 22 -9.23 -7.70 -43.27
N GLU A 23 -9.81 -6.55 -42.95
CA GLU A 23 -9.14 -5.42 -42.33
C GLU A 23 -8.71 -5.83 -40.90
N LYS A 24 -7.41 -5.84 -40.64
CA LYS A 24 -6.86 -6.17 -39.32
C LYS A 24 -7.34 -5.14 -38.30
N ALA A 25 -8.30 -5.53 -37.46
CA ALA A 25 -8.66 -4.81 -36.26
C ALA A 25 -7.41 -4.64 -35.37
N ARG A 26 -6.96 -3.40 -35.20
CA ARG A 26 -6.03 -3.04 -34.13
C ARG A 26 -6.83 -3.12 -32.83
N VAL A 27 -6.51 -4.09 -31.99
CA VAL A 27 -7.01 -4.11 -30.62
C VAL A 27 -6.26 -3.00 -29.88
N ASP A 28 -6.93 -1.88 -29.65
CA ASP A 28 -6.50 -0.89 -28.69
C ASP A 28 -6.55 -1.54 -27.29
N VAL A 29 -5.41 -2.06 -26.84
CA VAL A 29 -5.25 -2.50 -25.45
C VAL A 29 -5.22 -1.24 -24.60
N ALA A 30 -6.38 -0.87 -24.06
CA ALA A 30 -6.45 0.13 -23.00
C ALA A 30 -5.48 -0.29 -21.89
N PRO A 31 -4.61 0.61 -21.37
CA PRO A 31 -3.70 0.24 -20.31
C PRO A 31 -4.51 -0.26 -19.12
N SER A 32 -4.34 -1.53 -18.78
CA SER A 32 -4.92 -2.10 -17.57
C SER A 32 -4.21 -1.46 -16.37
N VAL A 33 -4.75 -0.36 -15.88
CA VAL A 33 -4.26 0.27 -14.65
C VAL A 33 -4.56 -0.70 -13.52
N SER A 34 -3.51 -1.35 -13.03
CA SER A 34 -3.62 -2.19 -11.83
C SER A 34 -4.11 -1.33 -10.67
N PRO A 35 -4.98 -1.86 -9.79
CA PRO A 35 -5.46 -1.09 -8.65
C PRO A 35 -4.28 -0.64 -7.77
N PRO A 36 -4.37 0.54 -7.14
CA PRO A 36 -3.33 1.04 -6.24
C PRO A 36 -3.09 0.05 -5.09
N ILE A 37 -1.90 0.06 -4.49
CA ILE A 37 -1.60 -0.81 -3.33
C ILE A 37 -2.35 -0.34 -2.09
N LEU A 38 -2.43 0.98 -1.93
CA LEU A 38 -2.93 1.66 -0.76
C LEU A 38 -4.08 2.59 -1.13
N ARG A 39 -5.04 2.71 -0.22
CA ARG A 39 -6.11 3.71 -0.26
C ARG A 39 -6.04 4.56 0.99
N SER A 40 -5.96 5.88 0.84
CA SER A 40 -6.02 6.78 1.99
C SER A 40 -7.37 6.66 2.71
N ILE A 41 -7.34 6.51 4.03
CA ILE A 41 -8.53 6.45 4.89
C ILE A 41 -8.66 7.67 5.81
N SER A 42 -7.64 8.52 5.85
CA SER A 42 -7.65 9.79 6.59
C SER A 42 -8.65 10.80 6.01
N LYS A 43 -9.02 10.69 4.71
CA LYS A 43 -10.13 11.43 4.06
C LYS A 43 -10.19 12.95 4.36
N GLY A 44 -9.05 13.59 4.63
CA GLY A 44 -8.96 15.02 4.97
C GLY A 44 -9.05 15.35 6.47
N GLU A 45 -9.25 14.37 7.35
CA GLU A 45 -9.02 14.54 8.78
C GLU A 45 -7.52 14.70 9.05
N LYS A 46 -7.17 15.72 9.82
CA LYS A 46 -5.79 16.00 10.20
C LYS A 46 -5.38 15.13 11.38
N VAL A 47 -4.61 14.09 11.11
CA VAL A 47 -3.97 13.27 12.15
C VAL A 47 -2.60 13.89 12.43
N THR A 48 -2.45 14.55 13.57
CA THR A 48 -1.22 15.29 13.91
C THR A 48 -0.53 14.63 15.09
N ILE A 49 0.64 14.05 14.86
CA ILE A 49 1.51 13.64 15.97
C ILE A 49 2.06 14.92 16.60
N ARG A 50 1.91 15.04 17.92
CA ARG A 50 2.45 16.18 18.69
C ARG A 50 3.98 16.28 18.57
N ALA A 51 4.53 17.40 19.05
CA ALA A 51 5.97 17.54 19.19
C ALA A 51 6.55 16.45 20.11
N CYS A 52 7.63 15.81 19.67
CA CYS A 52 8.32 14.75 20.40
C CYS A 52 9.72 15.24 20.80
N ASN A 53 10.17 14.86 21.99
CA ASN A 53 11.48 15.27 22.49
C ASN A 53 12.60 14.31 22.05
N GLY A 54 12.24 13.18 21.44
CA GLY A 54 13.16 12.18 20.90
C GLY A 54 13.73 11.24 21.96
N THR A 55 13.44 11.43 23.24
CA THR A 55 14.03 10.62 24.31
C THR A 55 13.32 9.28 24.51
N ARG A 56 12.10 9.15 23.99
CA ARG A 56 11.30 7.93 24.14
C ARG A 56 11.62 6.92 23.04
N THR A 57 11.81 5.67 23.45
CA THR A 57 12.05 4.54 22.55
C THR A 57 10.95 3.49 22.72
N ILE A 58 10.74 2.67 21.69
CA ILE A 58 9.75 1.58 21.76
C ILE A 58 10.17 0.56 22.82
N ALA A 59 11.46 0.24 22.93
CA ALA A 59 12.01 -0.70 23.90
C ALA A 59 11.66 -0.40 25.38
N HIS A 60 11.42 0.87 25.70
CA HIS A 60 11.07 1.33 27.05
C HIS A 60 9.62 1.82 27.20
N SER A 61 8.77 1.59 26.20
CA SER A 61 7.38 2.07 26.20
C SER A 61 6.38 0.98 26.57
N GLY A 62 6.67 0.23 27.63
CA GLY A 62 5.79 -0.81 28.17
C GLY A 62 4.48 -0.29 28.77
N ASP A 63 4.37 1.02 29.02
CA ASP A 63 3.11 1.68 29.36
C ASP A 63 2.19 1.91 28.15
N VAL A 64 2.69 1.68 26.94
CA VAL A 64 1.93 1.79 25.68
C VAL A 64 1.79 0.45 24.99
N PHE A 65 2.84 -0.38 24.98
CA PHE A 65 2.82 -1.72 24.42
C PHE A 65 2.79 -2.75 25.55
N GLU A 66 1.62 -2.88 26.18
CA GLU A 66 1.48 -3.65 27.42
C GLU A 66 1.59 -5.16 27.20
N TRP A 67 1.20 -5.62 26.01
CA TRP A 67 1.19 -7.05 25.69
C TRP A 67 2.57 -7.56 25.30
N HIS A 68 3.25 -6.86 24.38
CA HIS A 68 4.51 -7.31 23.83
C HIS A 68 5.32 -6.19 23.21
N ILE A 69 6.63 -6.21 23.48
CA ILE A 69 7.64 -5.47 22.73
C ILE A 69 8.67 -6.49 22.24
N ASP A 70 8.89 -6.52 20.93
CA ASP A 70 9.92 -7.36 20.34
C ASP A 70 11.30 -7.07 20.95
N PRO A 71 12.04 -8.09 21.42
CA PRO A 71 13.39 -7.91 21.93
C PRO A 71 14.35 -7.21 20.95
N GLY A 72 14.11 -7.29 19.64
CA GLY A 72 14.91 -6.60 18.62
C GLY A 72 14.95 -5.08 18.79
N PHE A 73 13.93 -4.47 19.41
CA PHE A 73 13.96 -3.03 19.72
C PHE A 73 15.06 -2.64 20.71
N LYS A 74 15.63 -3.59 21.47
CA LYS A 74 16.79 -3.31 22.35
C LYS A 74 18.01 -2.84 21.57
N GLU A 75 18.23 -3.38 20.37
CA GLU A 75 19.34 -2.97 19.49
C GLU A 75 19.09 -1.59 18.87
N LEU A 76 17.81 -1.22 18.70
CA LEU A 76 17.37 0.09 18.23
C LEU A 76 17.18 1.10 19.38
N ASN A 77 17.53 0.78 20.62
CA ASN A 77 17.22 1.58 21.80
C ASN A 77 18.12 2.81 21.95
N LYS A 78 17.99 3.75 21.01
CA LYS A 78 18.74 5.00 20.95
C LYS A 78 17.76 6.15 20.91
N ALA A 79 18.03 7.20 21.68
CA ALA A 79 17.25 8.43 21.61
C ALA A 79 17.36 9.04 20.20
N GLY A 80 16.22 9.48 19.67
CA GLY A 80 16.12 10.22 18.42
C GLY A 80 16.27 11.73 18.62
N ALA A 81 16.19 12.46 17.51
CA ALA A 81 16.12 13.91 17.55
C ALA A 81 14.74 14.40 18.02
N LYS A 82 14.69 15.63 18.55
CA LYS A 82 13.43 16.33 18.78
C LYS A 82 12.72 16.54 17.45
N THR A 83 11.42 16.29 17.40
CA THR A 83 10.60 16.56 16.20
C THR A 83 9.52 17.60 16.53
N PRO A 84 9.23 18.54 15.61
CA PRO A 84 8.05 19.38 15.73
C PRO A 84 6.77 18.54 15.58
N PRO A 85 5.58 19.12 15.82
CA PRO A 85 4.34 18.46 15.43
C PRO A 85 4.36 18.13 13.94
N ALA A 86 3.86 16.95 13.59
CA ALA A 86 3.88 16.44 12.23
C ALA A 86 2.50 15.89 11.83
N GLU A 87 1.98 16.35 10.70
CA GLU A 87 0.80 15.75 10.09
C GLU A 87 1.15 14.37 9.51
N THR A 88 0.22 13.44 9.59
CA THR A 88 0.37 12.07 9.14
C THR A 88 -0.81 11.65 8.29
N GLU A 89 -0.56 10.69 7.42
CA GLU A 89 -1.60 10.06 6.60
C GLU A 89 -1.70 8.59 6.97
N VAL A 90 -2.94 8.12 7.10
CA VAL A 90 -3.25 6.71 7.32
C VAL A 90 -3.83 6.13 6.05
N TYR A 91 -3.26 5.01 5.64
CA TYR A 91 -3.64 4.24 4.46
C TYR A 91 -4.14 2.86 4.87
N GLU A 92 -5.01 2.27 4.05
CA GLU A 92 -5.44 0.89 4.14
C GLU A 92 -4.99 0.14 2.88
N MET A 93 -4.45 -1.08 3.06
CA MET A 93 -4.07 -1.95 1.96
C MET A 93 -5.29 -2.44 1.19
N VAL A 94 -5.22 -2.35 -0.14
CA VAL A 94 -6.26 -2.86 -1.06
C VAL A 94 -5.72 -3.86 -2.09
N ARG A 95 -4.40 -4.07 -2.13
CA ARG A 95 -3.72 -5.09 -2.96
C ARG A 95 -2.59 -5.75 -2.17
N ASN A 96 -2.41 -7.06 -2.39
CA ASN A 96 -1.29 -7.80 -1.80
C ASN A 96 0.04 -7.18 -2.25
N ALA A 97 0.97 -7.02 -1.31
CA ALA A 97 2.25 -6.39 -1.57
C ALA A 97 3.27 -6.73 -0.48
N THR A 98 4.55 -6.66 -0.81
CA THR A 98 5.67 -6.67 0.15
C THR A 98 5.84 -5.29 0.81
N PHE A 99 6.63 -5.18 1.88
CA PHE A 99 6.93 -3.88 2.49
C PHE A 99 7.59 -2.91 1.50
N THR A 100 8.55 -3.40 0.70
CA THR A 100 9.20 -2.61 -0.35
C THR A 100 8.21 -2.02 -1.33
N GLU A 101 7.22 -2.81 -1.79
CA GLU A 101 6.18 -2.33 -2.69
C GLU A 101 5.22 -1.36 -2.01
N ILE A 102 4.81 -1.64 -0.76
CA ILE A 102 3.90 -0.79 0.03
C ILE A 102 4.49 0.61 0.19
N PHE A 103 5.67 0.72 0.81
CA PHE A 103 6.28 2.02 1.09
C PHE A 103 6.85 2.67 -0.18
N GLY A 104 7.38 1.87 -1.11
CA GLY A 104 7.86 2.36 -2.40
C GLY A 104 6.75 2.96 -3.27
N SER A 105 5.50 2.52 -3.10
CA SER A 105 4.36 3.13 -3.80
C SER A 105 4.00 4.53 -3.30
N LEU A 106 4.42 4.90 -2.09
CA LEU A 106 4.17 6.22 -1.49
C LEU A 106 5.29 7.22 -1.81
N SER A 107 6.54 6.76 -1.85
CA SER A 107 7.68 7.60 -2.22
C SER A 107 8.86 6.78 -2.72
N ALA A 108 9.54 7.30 -3.75
CA ALA A 108 10.84 6.78 -4.16
C ALA A 108 11.96 7.08 -3.13
N ASN A 109 11.76 8.09 -2.27
CA ASN A 109 12.67 8.41 -1.18
C ASN A 109 12.08 8.00 0.16
N LEU A 110 12.47 6.81 0.64
CA LEU A 110 11.97 6.22 1.88
C LEU A 110 12.26 7.06 3.12
N ASP A 111 13.31 7.88 3.13
CA ASP A 111 13.63 8.76 4.26
C ASP A 111 12.50 9.75 4.58
N ARG A 112 11.64 10.07 3.59
CA ARG A 112 10.49 10.95 3.77
C ARG A 112 9.30 10.26 4.44
N LEU A 113 9.33 8.93 4.53
CA LEU A 113 8.28 8.10 5.11
C LEU A 113 8.61 7.64 6.53
N VAL A 114 9.84 7.87 6.99
CA VAL A 114 10.33 7.42 8.30
C VAL A 114 9.70 8.25 9.43
N LEU A 115 9.22 7.54 10.45
CA LEU A 115 8.86 8.11 11.75
C LEU A 115 9.94 7.79 12.77
N THR A 116 10.11 8.66 13.76
CA THR A 116 10.92 8.33 14.94
C THR A 116 10.17 7.37 15.86
N GLN A 117 10.89 6.63 16.70
CA GLN A 117 10.26 5.77 17.71
C GLN A 117 9.33 6.54 18.65
N ASP A 118 9.74 7.73 19.09
CA ASP A 118 8.91 8.59 19.95
C ASP A 118 7.60 9.00 19.23
N GLN A 119 7.67 9.31 17.93
CA GLN A 119 6.48 9.61 17.13
C GLN A 119 5.56 8.38 16.97
N VAL A 120 6.10 7.18 16.75
CA VAL A 120 5.29 5.95 16.71
C VAL A 120 4.58 5.72 18.05
N VAL A 121 5.30 5.85 19.16
CA VAL A 121 4.70 5.70 20.50
C VAL A 121 3.63 6.76 20.76
N ALA A 122 3.88 8.01 20.37
CA ALA A 122 2.90 9.09 20.49
C ALA A 122 1.65 8.83 19.64
N PHE A 123 1.83 8.41 18.38
CA PHE A 123 0.72 8.07 17.49
C PHE A 123 -0.13 6.94 18.08
N VAL A 124 0.49 5.84 18.48
CA VAL A 124 -0.21 4.67 19.02
C VAL A 124 -1.02 5.04 20.28
N LYS A 125 -0.45 5.90 21.13
CA LYS A 125 -1.11 6.34 22.37
C LYS A 125 -2.30 7.28 22.11
N GLU A 126 -2.17 8.22 21.18
CA GLU A 126 -3.16 9.27 20.94
C GLU A 126 -4.24 8.86 19.93
N TYR A 127 -3.87 8.02 18.96
CA TYR A 127 -4.70 7.62 17.83
C TYR A 127 -4.92 6.10 17.78
N ARG A 128 -5.05 5.45 18.94
CA ARG A 128 -5.30 4.01 19.04
C ARG A 128 -6.50 3.56 18.19
N TYR A 129 -7.54 4.38 18.07
CA TYR A 129 -8.72 4.09 17.23
C TYR A 129 -8.42 4.04 15.71
N LEU A 130 -7.29 4.60 15.27
CA LEU A 130 -6.79 4.52 13.91
C LEU A 130 -5.89 3.29 13.68
N LEU A 131 -5.54 2.57 14.73
CA LEU A 131 -4.99 1.22 14.57
C LEU A 131 -6.10 0.29 14.09
N ARG A 132 -5.69 -0.76 13.39
CA ARG A 132 -6.62 -1.80 13.02
C ARG A 132 -6.91 -2.69 14.24
N ASP A 133 -8.17 -2.99 14.43
CA ASP A 133 -8.67 -3.91 15.45
C ASP A 133 -8.40 -5.38 15.04
N GLU A 134 -8.83 -6.31 15.90
CA GLU A 134 -8.84 -7.76 15.60
C GLU A 134 -7.47 -8.36 15.31
N ARG A 135 -6.41 -7.87 15.97
CA ARG A 135 -5.03 -8.36 15.80
C ARG A 135 -4.46 -8.14 14.40
N ILE A 136 -5.06 -7.25 13.61
CA ILE A 136 -4.53 -6.87 12.31
C ILE A 136 -3.47 -5.78 12.50
N ALA A 137 -2.38 -5.92 11.76
CA ALA A 137 -1.24 -5.02 11.84
C ALA A 137 -1.53 -3.59 11.33
N THR A 138 -0.88 -2.63 11.99
CA THR A 138 -0.62 -1.29 11.48
C THR A 138 0.89 -1.09 11.38
N PHE A 139 1.36 -0.71 10.20
CA PHE A 139 2.77 -0.61 9.87
C PHE A 139 3.29 0.83 9.95
N PHE A 140 4.49 0.97 10.51
CA PHE A 140 5.25 2.22 10.56
C PHE A 140 6.67 1.96 10.05
N LEU A 141 7.20 2.86 9.22
CA LEU A 141 8.58 2.77 8.76
C LEU A 141 9.52 3.46 9.75
N LEU A 142 10.57 2.73 10.14
CA LEU A 142 11.65 3.19 11.01
C LEU A 142 12.99 3.13 10.26
N LYS A 143 13.98 3.86 10.78
CA LYS A 143 15.36 3.83 10.27
C LYS A 143 16.36 3.88 11.43
N ASP A 144 17.43 3.08 11.36
CA ASP A 144 18.64 3.20 12.20
C ASP A 144 19.88 3.07 11.32
N GLY A 145 20.77 4.07 11.38
CA GLY A 145 21.84 4.20 10.40
C GLY A 145 21.27 4.25 8.98
N ASP A 146 21.76 3.39 8.09
CA ASP A 146 21.30 3.27 6.70
C ASP A 146 20.26 2.15 6.50
N GLN A 147 19.82 1.50 7.58
CA GLN A 147 18.90 0.36 7.51
C GLN A 147 17.47 0.77 7.84
N PHE A 148 16.52 0.26 7.07
CA PHE A 148 15.09 0.44 7.29
C PHE A 148 14.47 -0.76 7.99
N PHE A 149 13.49 -0.48 8.84
CA PHE A 149 12.73 -1.48 9.57
C PHE A 149 11.24 -1.14 9.55
N VAL A 150 10.40 -2.15 9.73
CA VAL A 150 8.96 -1.97 9.90
C VAL A 150 8.59 -2.31 11.33
N ALA A 151 7.98 -1.35 12.02
CA ALA A 151 7.28 -1.63 13.26
C ALA A 151 5.86 -2.10 12.93
N GLU A 152 5.57 -3.36 13.26
CA GLU A 152 4.26 -3.97 13.09
C GLU A 152 3.51 -3.92 14.42
N VAL A 153 2.51 -3.02 14.52
CA VAL A 153 1.73 -2.81 15.74
C VAL A 153 0.39 -3.53 15.64
N HIS A 154 0.04 -4.28 16.69
CA HIS A 154 -1.26 -4.96 16.81
C HIS A 154 -2.04 -4.43 18.02
N ASP A 155 -3.32 -4.15 17.84
CA ASP A 155 -4.27 -3.96 18.92
C ASP A 155 -4.98 -5.29 19.21
N LEU A 156 -4.73 -5.86 20.40
CA LEU A 156 -5.36 -7.09 20.86
C LEU A 156 -6.56 -6.83 21.78
N GLY A 157 -7.10 -5.60 21.78
CA GLY A 157 -8.23 -5.19 22.61
C GLY A 157 -7.85 -5.13 24.08
N GLU A 158 -8.55 -5.91 24.91
CA GLU A 158 -8.32 -5.97 26.36
C GLU A 158 -6.93 -6.48 26.74
N ALA A 159 -6.30 -7.29 25.87
CA ALA A 159 -4.95 -7.78 26.12
C ALA A 159 -3.85 -6.71 25.96
N GLY A 160 -4.20 -5.54 25.40
CA GLY A 160 -3.27 -4.42 25.19
C GLY A 160 -2.65 -4.41 23.79
N LEU A 161 -1.63 -3.57 23.63
CA LEU A 161 -0.93 -3.38 22.36
C LEU A 161 0.37 -4.19 22.29
N GLY A 162 0.65 -4.72 21.11
CA GLY A 162 1.89 -5.41 20.78
C GLY A 162 2.64 -4.70 19.67
N VAL A 163 3.97 -4.79 19.66
CA VAL A 163 4.80 -4.33 18.55
C VAL A 163 5.91 -5.32 18.20
N HIS A 164 5.96 -5.69 16.92
CA HIS A 164 6.99 -6.52 16.32
C HIS A 164 7.95 -5.68 15.47
N LEU A 165 9.22 -6.11 15.43
CA LEU A 165 10.23 -5.47 14.59
C LEU A 165 10.55 -6.39 13.40
N LEU A 166 10.31 -5.90 12.19
CA LEU A 166 10.58 -6.63 10.96
C LEU A 166 11.65 -5.91 10.13
N ALA A 167 12.50 -6.69 9.47
CA ALA A 167 13.39 -6.15 8.45
C ALA A 167 12.55 -5.61 7.28
N PHE A 168 12.92 -4.44 6.74
CA PHE A 168 12.20 -3.86 5.60
C PHE A 168 12.26 -4.75 4.34
N GLU A 169 13.38 -5.44 4.14
CA GLU A 169 13.60 -6.35 3.01
C GLU A 169 12.92 -7.71 3.16
N TYR A 170 12.15 -7.92 4.23
CA TYR A 170 11.37 -9.14 4.38
C TYR A 170 10.40 -9.31 3.20
N ASP A 171 10.53 -10.42 2.49
CA ASP A 171 9.83 -10.72 1.23
C ASP A 171 8.44 -11.32 1.45
N GLY A 172 8.02 -11.46 2.71
CA GLY A 172 6.68 -11.91 3.07
C GLY A 172 5.60 -10.98 2.50
N VAL A 173 4.68 -11.58 1.76
CA VAL A 173 3.57 -10.84 1.15
C VAL A 173 2.52 -10.51 2.22
N CYS A 174 2.26 -9.22 2.39
CA CYS A 174 1.16 -8.73 3.20
C CYS A 174 -0.16 -8.87 2.43
N LEU A 175 -1.13 -9.59 3.01
CA LEU A 175 -2.42 -9.89 2.37
C LEU A 175 -3.42 -8.75 2.55
N ALA A 176 -4.00 -8.25 1.46
CA ALA A 176 -4.92 -7.11 1.48
C ALA A 176 -6.32 -7.45 2.00
N ASP A 177 -6.71 -8.72 2.04
CA ASP A 177 -7.96 -9.17 2.66
C ASP A 177 -8.01 -8.83 4.16
N ARG A 178 -6.84 -8.78 4.81
CA ARG A 178 -6.67 -8.31 6.19
C ARG A 178 -6.80 -6.80 6.34
N ARG A 179 -6.73 -6.03 5.26
CA ARG A 179 -6.86 -4.56 5.29
C ARG A 179 -5.92 -3.90 6.30
N MET A 180 -4.66 -4.35 6.32
CA MET A 180 -3.61 -3.76 7.16
C MET A 180 -3.46 -2.27 6.88
N ARG A 181 -3.11 -1.52 7.92
CA ARG A 181 -2.95 -0.07 7.84
C ARG A 181 -1.49 0.33 7.75
N VAL A 182 -1.23 1.46 7.11
CA VAL A 182 0.11 2.05 7.00
C VAL A 182 0.02 3.51 7.42
N VAL A 183 0.93 3.92 8.30
CA VAL A 183 1.01 5.31 8.77
C VAL A 183 2.34 5.90 8.32
N VAL A 184 2.26 7.05 7.66
CA VAL A 184 3.44 7.81 7.20
C VAL A 184 3.29 9.29 7.50
N PRO A 185 4.40 10.06 7.61
CA PRO A 185 4.35 11.51 7.58
C PRO A 185 3.63 12.00 6.33
N GLN A 186 2.86 13.07 6.46
CA GLN A 186 2.28 13.72 5.29
C GLN A 186 3.39 14.32 4.44
N LEU A 187 3.50 13.86 3.20
CA LEU A 187 4.47 14.36 2.25
C LEU A 187 4.03 15.74 1.77
N LYS A 188 4.71 16.79 2.22
CA LYS A 188 4.53 18.13 1.64
C LYS A 188 4.94 18.08 0.17
N GLN A 189 4.01 18.40 -0.73
CA GLN A 189 4.37 18.75 -2.10
C GLN A 189 5.25 20.00 -2.00
N LEU A 190 6.52 19.87 -2.37
CA LEU A 190 7.45 20.99 -2.49
C LEU A 190 7.19 21.73 -3.80
#